data_AF-A0A3D5PT70-F1
#
_entry.id   AF-A0A3D5PT70-F1
#
_cell.length_a   1.000
_cell.length_b   1.000
_cell.length_c   1.000
_cell.angle_alpha   90.00
_cell.angle_beta   90.00
_cell.angle_gamma   90.00
#
_symmetry.space_group_name_H-M   'P 1'
#
loop_
_entity.id
_entity.type
_entity.pdbx_description
1 polymer ?
#
loop_
_entity_poly.entity_id
_entity_poly.type
_entity_poly.pdbx_seq_one_letter_code
_entity_poly.pdbx_strand_id
1 'polypeptide(L)'
;MNQEMERQKSVELTKKLADMEGRRPRLYMADMEEDHSKEERKLAATTFADGGWDVDVGSMEIPEDTARHAVENDVHFIYFSTDSPNRVHLTVELERALTLQGRDDILIALQQGEEKEKETLFRYGIAAVFPKDYPLEQASLTMLGLLMAQMEDESD
;
A
#
# COMPACT_ATOMS: atom_id res chain seq x y z
N MET A 1 15.23 -19.44 1.50
CA MET A 1 14.93 -20.01 0.16
C MET A 1 13.62 -19.48 -0.41
N ASN A 2 12.57 -19.26 0.39
CA ASN A 2 11.29 -18.72 -0.11
C ASN A 2 11.33 -17.21 -0.42
N GLN A 3 11.89 -16.39 0.48
CA GLN A 3 11.90 -14.93 0.34
C GLN A 3 12.66 -14.42 -0.91
N GLU A 4 13.83 -14.98 -1.23
CA GLU A 4 14.57 -14.57 -2.44
C GLU A 4 13.79 -14.88 -3.73
N MET A 5 13.05 -16.00 -3.76
CA MET A 5 12.19 -16.34 -4.89
C MET A 5 10.99 -15.39 -4.98
N GLU A 6 10.36 -15.06 -3.85
CA GLU A 6 9.25 -14.10 -3.79
C GLU A 6 9.70 -12.70 -4.22
N ARG A 7 10.88 -12.26 -3.79
CA ARG A 7 11.49 -11.00 -4.20
C ARG A 7 11.78 -10.97 -5.71
N GLN A 8 12.37 -12.03 -6.26
CA GLN A 8 12.61 -12.14 -7.71
C GLN A 8 11.30 -12.06 -8.49
N LYS A 9 10.25 -12.73 -8.02
CA LYS A 9 8.91 -12.66 -8.62
C LYS A 9 8.32 -11.25 -8.53
N SER A 10 8.53 -10.53 -7.41
CA SER A 10 8.14 -9.12 -7.28
C SER A 10 8.84 -8.26 -8.33
N VAL A 11 10.14 -8.46 -8.54
CA VAL A 11 10.92 -7.74 -9.58
C VAL A 11 10.43 -8.05 -10.99
N GLU A 12 10.00 -9.28 -11.27
CA GLU A 12 9.41 -9.64 -12.56
C GLU A 12 8.04 -8.98 -12.78
N LEU A 13 7.18 -8.98 -11.76
CA LEU A 13 5.85 -8.38 -11.85
C LEU A 13 5.91 -6.85 -11.97
N THR A 14 6.79 -6.18 -11.21
CA THR A 14 7.00 -4.73 -11.32
C THR A 14 7.49 -4.33 -12.71
N LYS A 15 8.35 -5.13 -13.35
CA LYS A 15 8.76 -4.93 -14.75
C LYS A 15 7.58 -5.09 -15.71
N LYS A 16 6.75 -6.12 -15.53
CA LYS A 16 5.57 -6.34 -16.37
C LYS A 16 4.60 -5.16 -16.28
N LEU A 17 4.32 -4.68 -15.07
CA LEU A 17 3.51 -3.48 -14.85
C LEU A 17 4.15 -2.27 -15.53
N ALA A 18 5.46 -2.10 -15.41
CA ALA A 18 6.18 -1.02 -16.09
C ALA A 18 6.12 -1.08 -17.61
N ASP A 19 6.13 -2.27 -18.20
CA ASP A 19 5.96 -2.45 -19.64
C ASP A 19 4.53 -2.12 -20.10
N MET A 20 3.53 -2.30 -19.23
CA MET A 20 2.11 -2.02 -19.51
C MET A 20 1.76 -0.53 -19.32
N GLU A 21 2.16 0.07 -18.19
CA GLU A 21 1.80 1.44 -17.82
C GLU A 21 2.86 2.48 -18.24
N GLY A 22 4.07 2.02 -18.61
CA GLY A 22 5.20 2.88 -18.99
C GLY A 22 6.02 3.40 -17.81
N ARG A 23 5.68 3.00 -16.57
CA ARG A 23 6.40 3.38 -15.34
C ARG A 23 6.31 2.28 -14.28
N ARG A 24 7.25 2.24 -13.35
CA ARG A 24 7.19 1.28 -12.24
C ARG A 24 6.00 1.57 -11.33
N PRO A 25 5.42 0.53 -10.70
CA PRO A 25 4.44 0.74 -9.66
C PRO A 25 5.08 1.51 -8.50
N ARG A 26 4.35 2.52 -8.02
CA ARG A 26 4.80 3.50 -7.04
C ARG A 26 3.95 3.40 -5.78
N LEU A 27 4.63 3.36 -4.62
CA LEU A 27 4.05 3.12 -3.30
C LEU A 27 4.35 4.31 -2.37
N TYR A 28 3.33 4.83 -1.70
CA TYR A 28 3.51 5.78 -0.60
C TYR A 28 3.46 5.06 0.75
N MET A 29 4.53 5.15 1.53
CA MET A 29 4.59 4.63 2.90
C MET A 29 4.02 5.66 3.86
N ALA A 30 2.78 5.47 4.30
CA ALA A 30 2.08 6.41 5.16
C ALA A 30 2.55 6.31 6.63
N ASP A 31 2.64 7.46 7.28
CA ASP A 31 2.92 7.62 8.71
C ASP A 31 1.92 8.64 9.27
N MET A 32 0.79 8.16 9.82
CA MET A 32 -0.35 9.03 10.17
C MET A 32 -0.54 9.25 11.68
N GLU A 33 0.32 8.66 12.52
CA GLU A 33 0.26 8.89 13.97
C GLU A 33 1.56 8.52 14.69
N GLU A 34 1.68 8.97 15.94
CA GLU A 34 2.70 8.47 16.86
C GLU A 34 2.37 7.04 17.30
N ASP A 35 3.14 6.07 16.79
CA ASP A 35 3.03 4.66 17.15
C ASP A 35 4.42 4.02 17.33
N HIS A 36 4.45 2.70 17.56
CA HIS A 36 5.69 1.96 17.74
C HIS A 36 6.19 1.28 16.46
N SER A 37 5.54 1.54 15.32
CA SER A 37 5.73 0.78 14.08
C SER A 37 6.73 1.41 13.11
N LYS A 38 7.54 2.37 13.58
CA LYS A 38 8.50 3.11 12.75
C LYS A 38 9.58 2.23 12.11
N GLU A 39 10.10 1.25 12.84
CA GLU A 39 11.14 0.36 12.32
C GLU A 39 10.55 -0.65 11.33
N GLU A 40 9.32 -1.11 11.57
CA GLU A 40 8.53 -1.94 10.67
C GLU A 40 8.25 -1.20 9.35
N ARG A 41 7.89 0.09 9.40
CA ARG A 41 7.71 0.93 8.19
C ARG A 41 9.01 1.05 7.40
N LYS A 42 10.16 1.28 8.05
CA LYS A 42 11.47 1.34 7.37
C LYS A 42 11.87 0.02 6.73
N LEU A 43 11.62 -1.10 7.43
CA LEU A 43 11.87 -2.43 6.89
C LEU A 43 11.00 -2.68 5.66
N ALA A 44 9.69 -2.42 5.76
CA ALA A 44 8.75 -2.54 4.66
C ALA A 44 9.17 -1.69 3.44
N ALA A 45 9.54 -0.42 3.64
CA ALA A 45 10.01 0.45 2.57
C ALA A 45 11.23 -0.13 1.82
N THR A 46 12.21 -0.63 2.57
CA THR A 46 13.40 -1.26 1.98
C THR A 46 13.05 -2.55 1.23
N THR A 47 12.21 -3.41 1.82
CA THR A 47 11.78 -4.66 1.18
C THR A 47 11.00 -4.41 -0.11
N PHE A 48 10.10 -3.43 -0.14
CA PHE A 48 9.35 -3.10 -1.35
C PHE A 48 10.25 -2.48 -2.43
N ALA A 49 11.19 -1.61 -2.05
CA ALA A 49 12.19 -1.08 -2.99
C ALA A 49 13.06 -2.20 -3.60
N ASP A 50 13.53 -3.15 -2.78
CA ASP A 50 14.26 -4.33 -3.25
C ASP A 50 13.42 -5.26 -4.14
N GLY A 51 12.10 -5.19 -4.00
CA GLY A 51 11.08 -5.86 -4.81
C GLY A 51 10.75 -5.14 -6.13
N GLY A 52 11.34 -3.97 -6.40
CA GLY A 52 11.22 -3.24 -7.66
C GLY A 52 10.19 -2.09 -7.67
N TRP A 53 9.57 -1.79 -6.53
CA TRP A 53 8.68 -0.63 -6.39
C TRP A 53 9.48 0.68 -6.35
N ASP A 54 8.89 1.75 -6.87
CA ASP A 54 9.33 3.11 -6.53
C ASP A 54 8.64 3.51 -5.23
N VAL A 55 9.41 3.77 -4.17
CA VAL A 55 8.87 3.95 -2.81
C VAL A 55 9.10 5.37 -2.31
N ASP A 56 8.00 6.08 -2.02
CA ASP A 56 8.02 7.35 -1.31
C ASP A 56 7.75 7.11 0.18
N VAL A 57 8.53 7.74 1.04
CA VAL A 57 8.38 7.60 2.49
C VAL A 57 7.81 8.89 3.05
N GLY A 58 6.59 8.81 3.56
CA GLY A 58 5.91 9.92 4.23
C GLY A 58 6.55 10.28 5.57
N SER A 59 6.35 11.52 5.98
CA SER A 59 6.55 11.97 7.36
C SER A 59 5.23 11.89 8.13
N MET A 60 5.29 12.08 9.45
CA MET A 60 4.09 12.18 10.28
C MET A 60 3.13 13.28 9.81
N GLU A 61 1.93 12.89 9.41
CA GLU A 61 0.94 13.78 8.81
C GLU A 61 -0.49 13.30 9.08
N ILE A 62 -1.50 14.11 8.75
CA ILE A 62 -2.92 13.73 8.87
C ILE A 62 -3.40 13.02 7.59
N PRO A 63 -4.49 12.22 7.64
CA PRO A 63 -4.98 11.48 6.48
C PRO A 63 -5.21 12.34 5.23
N GLU A 64 -5.69 13.58 5.40
CA GLU A 64 -5.90 14.52 4.29
C GLU A 64 -4.60 14.93 3.60
N ASP A 65 -3.53 15.16 4.38
CA ASP A 65 -2.21 15.49 3.86
C ASP A 65 -1.55 14.25 3.22
N THR A 66 -1.68 13.06 3.82
CA THR A 66 -1.27 11.79 3.21
C THR A 66 -1.95 11.57 1.86
N ALA A 67 -3.27 11.76 1.78
CA ALA A 67 -4.00 11.65 0.52
C ALA A 67 -3.47 12.66 -0.51
N ARG A 68 -3.29 13.93 -0.11
CA ARG A 68 -2.73 14.96 -1.01
C ARG A 68 -1.35 14.56 -1.54
N HIS A 69 -0.44 14.13 -0.68
CA HIS A 69 0.91 13.73 -1.10
C HIS A 69 0.89 12.48 -1.98
N ALA A 70 0.02 11.51 -1.70
CA ALA A 70 -0.17 10.33 -2.55
C ALA A 70 -0.65 10.73 -3.96
N VAL A 71 -1.61 11.65 -4.05
CA VAL A 71 -2.12 12.20 -5.32
C VAL A 71 -1.05 13.01 -6.05
N GLU A 72 -0.33 13.90 -5.36
CA GLU A 72 0.72 14.74 -5.95
C GLU A 72 1.89 13.90 -6.49
N ASN A 73 2.21 12.78 -5.84
CA ASN A 73 3.21 11.83 -6.30
C ASN A 73 2.68 10.81 -7.32
N ASP A 74 1.38 10.86 -7.61
CA ASP A 74 0.69 9.95 -8.51
C ASP A 74 1.01 8.47 -8.19
N VAL A 75 0.89 8.11 -6.91
CA VAL A 75 1.16 6.75 -6.47
C VAL A 75 0.02 5.82 -6.85
N HIS A 76 0.31 4.52 -6.96
CA HIS A 76 -0.70 3.51 -7.27
C HIS A 76 -1.27 2.90 -5.99
N PHE A 77 -0.48 2.96 -4.92
CA PHE A 77 -0.79 2.28 -3.68
C PHE A 77 -0.27 3.10 -2.49
N ILE A 78 -1.03 3.14 -1.42
CA ILE A 78 -0.62 3.63 -0.10
C ILE A 78 -0.51 2.44 0.83
N TYR A 79 0.62 2.31 1.52
CA TYR A 79 0.83 1.27 2.52
C TYR A 79 0.97 1.90 3.90
N PHE A 80 0.05 1.55 4.79
CA PHE A 80 0.01 2.02 6.17
C PHE A 80 0.22 0.83 7.12
N SER A 81 1.28 0.86 7.91
CA SER A 81 1.56 -0.16 8.93
C SER A 81 1.59 0.51 10.30
N THR A 82 0.68 0.07 11.18
CA THR A 82 0.51 0.64 12.51
C THR A 82 -0.06 -0.37 13.50
N ASP A 83 0.36 -0.30 14.76
CA ASP A 83 -0.20 -1.07 15.87
C ASP A 83 -1.26 -0.29 16.67
N SER A 84 -1.60 0.93 16.24
CA SER A 84 -2.52 1.80 16.95
C SER A 84 -3.97 1.31 16.99
N PRO A 85 -4.71 1.57 18.08
CA PRO A 85 -6.15 1.34 18.15
C PRO A 85 -6.95 2.19 17.15
N ASN A 86 -6.40 3.28 16.61
CA ASN A 86 -7.08 4.18 15.68
C ASN A 86 -6.94 3.77 14.21
N ARG A 87 -6.20 2.70 13.90
CA ARG A 87 -5.89 2.27 12.53
C ARG A 87 -7.10 2.23 11.60
N VAL A 88 -8.22 1.66 12.04
CA VAL A 88 -9.44 1.58 11.21
C VAL A 88 -9.99 2.96 10.90
N HIS A 89 -10.02 3.85 11.90
CA HIS A 89 -10.51 5.21 11.72
C HIS A 89 -9.60 5.99 10.76
N LEU A 90 -8.29 5.97 10.99
CA LEU A 90 -7.30 6.69 10.15
C LEU A 90 -7.32 6.19 8.70
N THR A 91 -7.38 4.87 8.49
CA THR A 91 -7.45 4.29 7.15
C THR A 91 -8.74 4.65 6.42
N VAL A 92 -9.89 4.71 7.12
CA VAL A 92 -11.16 5.14 6.51
C VAL A 92 -11.17 6.64 6.21
N GLU A 93 -10.60 7.49 7.07
CA GLU A 93 -10.47 8.92 6.76
C GLU A 93 -9.52 9.16 5.58
N LEU A 94 -8.45 8.37 5.46
CA LEU A 94 -7.55 8.42 4.31
C LEU A 94 -8.28 8.09 3.01
N GLU A 95 -9.07 7.01 2.99
CA GLU A 95 -9.83 6.64 1.79
C GLU A 95 -10.83 7.73 1.41
N ARG A 96 -11.58 8.26 2.38
CA ARG A 96 -12.50 9.39 2.14
C ARG A 96 -11.78 10.60 1.58
N ALA A 97 -10.59 10.92 2.09
CA ALA A 97 -9.79 12.03 1.59
C ALA A 97 -9.33 11.83 0.14
N LEU A 98 -9.00 10.60 -0.27
CA LEU A 98 -8.72 10.26 -1.67
C LEU A 98 -9.97 10.40 -2.54
N THR A 99 -11.12 9.89 -2.10
CA THR A 99 -12.39 10.02 -2.84
C THR A 99 -12.77 11.49 -3.05
N LEU A 100 -12.60 12.33 -2.02
CA LEU A 100 -12.86 13.77 -2.12
C LEU A 100 -11.94 14.49 -3.11
N GLN A 101 -10.74 13.95 -3.34
CA GLN A 101 -9.80 14.43 -4.35
C GLN A 101 -10.03 13.78 -5.73
N GLY A 102 -11.01 12.88 -5.86
CA GLY A 102 -11.31 12.16 -7.10
C GLY A 102 -10.23 11.16 -7.49
N ARG A 103 -9.52 10.59 -6.50
CA ARG A 103 -8.43 9.61 -6.68
C ARG A 103 -8.69 8.32 -5.91
N ASP A 104 -9.92 7.83 -5.98
CA ASP A 104 -10.34 6.53 -5.46
C ASP A 104 -9.74 5.34 -6.24
N ASP A 105 -9.02 5.61 -7.34
CA ASP A 105 -8.17 4.66 -8.05
C ASP A 105 -6.89 4.27 -7.28
N ILE A 106 -6.46 5.10 -6.31
CA ILE A 106 -5.27 4.82 -5.50
C ILE A 106 -5.63 3.81 -4.42
N LEU A 107 -5.03 2.62 -4.49
CA LEU A 107 -5.32 1.52 -3.57
C LEU A 107 -4.67 1.72 -2.20
N ILE A 108 -5.30 1.20 -1.13
CA ILE A 108 -4.76 1.27 0.23
C ILE A 108 -4.56 -0.14 0.81
N ALA A 109 -3.40 -0.36 1.44
CA ALA A 109 -3.08 -1.56 2.21
C ALA A 109 -2.83 -1.17 3.67
N LEU A 110 -3.50 -1.87 4.59
CA LEU A 110 -3.26 -1.77 6.02
C LEU A 110 -2.48 -3.01 6.50
N GLN A 111 -1.36 -2.82 7.20
CA GLN A 111 -0.71 -3.89 7.94
C GLN A 111 -0.78 -3.68 9.46
N GLN A 112 -0.85 -4.83 10.13
CA GLN A 112 -1.25 -5.11 11.51
C GLN A 112 -2.77 -4.97 11.75
N GLY A 113 -3.58 -5.13 10.70
CA GLY A 113 -5.04 -5.22 10.82
C GLY A 113 -5.50 -6.57 11.38
N GLU A 114 -6.58 -6.55 12.14
CA GLU A 114 -7.18 -7.74 12.75
C GLU A 114 -8.32 -8.31 11.89
N GLU A 115 -8.60 -9.61 12.02
CA GLU A 115 -9.65 -10.29 11.22
C GLU A 115 -11.03 -9.62 11.38
N LYS A 116 -11.35 -9.16 12.61
CA LYS A 116 -12.61 -8.47 12.92
C LYS A 116 -12.76 -7.10 12.21
N GLU A 117 -11.66 -6.51 11.75
CA GLU A 117 -11.61 -5.19 11.13
C GLU A 117 -11.79 -5.26 9.61
N LYS A 118 -11.45 -6.41 9.01
CA LYS A 118 -11.44 -6.60 7.55
C LYS A 118 -12.76 -6.27 6.87
N GLU A 119 -13.89 -6.74 7.42
CA GLU A 119 -15.20 -6.47 6.82
C GLU A 119 -15.49 -4.97 6.74
N THR A 120 -15.11 -4.22 7.78
CA THR A 120 -15.30 -2.76 7.80
C THR A 120 -14.38 -2.10 6.79
N LEU A 121 -13.09 -2.45 6.82
CA LEU A 121 -12.08 -1.86 5.93
C LEU A 121 -12.41 -2.11 4.44
N PHE A 122 -12.75 -3.35 4.07
CA PHE A 122 -13.12 -3.68 2.68
C PHE A 122 -14.40 -2.98 2.23
N ARG A 123 -15.37 -2.74 3.13
CA ARG A 123 -16.58 -1.97 2.81
C ARG A 123 -16.27 -0.52 2.45
N TYR A 124 -15.19 0.05 3.01
CA TYR A 124 -14.70 1.39 2.71
C TYR A 124 -13.61 1.37 1.62
N GLY A 125 -13.53 0.36 0.76
CA GLY A 125 -12.64 0.39 -0.40
C GLY A 125 -11.16 0.10 -0.12
N ILE A 126 -10.79 -0.31 1.10
CA ILE A 126 -9.41 -0.72 1.39
C ILE A 126 -9.09 -2.00 0.63
N ALA A 127 -8.01 -2.02 -0.14
CA ALA A 127 -7.72 -3.09 -1.08
C ALA A 127 -7.13 -4.33 -0.41
N ALA A 128 -6.32 -4.15 0.64
CA ALA A 128 -5.69 -5.25 1.36
C ALA A 128 -5.53 -4.96 2.86
N VAL A 129 -5.68 -6.01 3.67
CA VAL A 129 -5.46 -5.96 5.12
C VAL A 129 -4.62 -7.16 5.55
N PHE A 130 -3.42 -6.87 6.06
CA PHE A 130 -2.44 -7.87 6.45
C PHE A 130 -2.30 -7.95 7.98
N PRO A 131 -2.24 -9.16 8.56
CA PRO A 131 -1.91 -9.32 9.98
C PRO A 131 -0.47 -8.88 10.26
N LYS A 132 -0.13 -8.70 11.54
CA LYS A 132 1.19 -8.19 11.96
C LYS A 132 2.36 -8.97 11.36
N ASP A 133 2.31 -10.29 11.46
CA ASP A 133 3.40 -11.19 11.06
C ASP A 133 3.33 -11.61 9.58
N TYR A 134 2.53 -10.92 8.76
CA TYR A 134 2.44 -11.24 7.34
C TYR A 134 3.76 -10.90 6.63
N PRO A 135 4.36 -11.82 5.84
CA PRO A 135 5.62 -11.57 5.16
C PRO A 135 5.52 -10.42 4.16
N LEU A 136 6.47 -9.49 4.22
CA LEU A 136 6.48 -8.30 3.36
C LEU A 136 6.63 -8.66 1.88
N GLU A 137 7.43 -9.68 1.55
CA GLU A 137 7.57 -10.15 0.17
C GLU A 137 6.24 -10.70 -0.37
N GLN A 138 5.44 -11.34 0.48
CA GLN A 138 4.10 -11.80 0.09
C GLN A 138 3.12 -10.63 -0.02
N ALA A 139 3.20 -9.64 0.87
CA ALA A 139 2.39 -8.42 0.78
C ALA A 139 2.64 -7.71 -0.54
N SER A 140 3.91 -7.58 -0.94
CA SER A 140 4.32 -7.02 -2.23
C SER A 140 3.65 -7.76 -3.39
N LEU A 141 3.73 -9.10 -3.41
CA LEU A 141 3.13 -9.91 -4.46
C LEU A 141 1.60 -9.78 -4.50
N THR A 142 0.94 -9.69 -3.35
CA THR A 142 -0.50 -9.44 -3.28
C THR A 142 -0.86 -8.07 -3.87
N MET A 143 -0.17 -7.00 -3.46
CA MET A 143 -0.41 -5.65 -3.96
C MET A 143 -0.15 -5.53 -5.47
N LEU A 144 0.94 -6.11 -5.97
CA LEU A 144 1.23 -6.15 -7.41
C LEU A 144 0.15 -6.93 -8.19
N GLY A 145 -0.37 -8.01 -7.62
CA GLY A 145 -1.47 -8.77 -8.21
C GLY A 145 -2.76 -7.97 -8.32
N LEU A 146 -3.06 -7.14 -7.31
CA LEU A 146 -4.22 -6.24 -7.34
C LEU A 146 -4.08 -5.16 -8.43
N LEU A 147 -2.90 -4.55 -8.55
CA LEU A 147 -2.62 -3.58 -9.62
C LEU A 147 -2.75 -4.21 -11.02
N MET A 148 -2.21 -5.42 -11.20
CA MET A 148 -2.35 -6.15 -12.46
C MET A 148 -3.82 -6.38 -12.83
N ALA A 149 -4.65 -6.79 -11.86
CA ALA A 149 -6.07 -7.02 -12.09
C ALA A 149 -6.81 -5.71 -12.45
N GLN A 150 -6.51 -4.61 -11.74
CA GLN A 150 -7.10 -3.30 -12.04
C GLN A 150 -6.79 -2.84 -13.48
N MET A 151 -5.55 -3.03 -13.95
CA MET A 151 -5.16 -2.67 -15.33
C MET A 151 -5.81 -3.56 -16.39
N GLU A 152 -6.04 -4.84 -16.07
CA GLU A 152 -6.74 -5.76 -16.97
C GLU A 152 -8.21 -5.34 -17.12
N ASP A 153 -8.88 -4.94 -16.03
CA ASP A 153 -10.26 -4.44 -16.04
C ASP A 153 -10.42 -3.10 -16.79
N GLU A 154 -9.40 -2.23 -16.78
CA GLU A 154 -9.41 -0.95 -17.51
C GLU A 154 -9.17 -1.10 -19.03
N SER A 155 -8.67 -2.26 -19.47
CA SER A 155 -8.33 -2.52 -20.87
C SER A 155 -9.48 -3.12 -21.69
N ASP A 156 -10.60 -3.48 -21.04
CA ASP A 156 -11.82 -4.06 -21.62
C ASP A 156 -12.90 -3.01 -21.93
#